data_AF-A0A2K3QDW0-F1
#
_entry.id   AF-A0A2K3QDW0-F1
#
_cell.length_a   1.000
_cell.length_b   1.000
_cell.length_c   1.000
_cell.angle_alpha   90.00
_cell.angle_beta   90.00
_cell.angle_gamma   90.00
#
_symmetry.space_group_name_H-M   'P 1'
#
loop_
_entity.id
_entity.type
_entity.pdbx_description
1 polymer ?
#
loop_
_entity_poly.entity_id
_entity_poly.type
_entity_poly.pdbx_seq_one_letter_code
_entity_poly.pdbx_strand_id
1 'polypeptide(L)'
;EEEEEEGGEGEERRDVPSAQGHTLLWGDAAEQLASSYGLAKVDPSYFFTQQRWDEHVRALEREKQQRRRQGWSCWSADEFLPQGTCGAVALDARGVVCVATSTGGMTNKLSGRVGDTPVPGAGFWAEEWTEDAPRTAPPGLSFAGPLRGFLADCLPTPFTYSPLPPSPSLSSSSSSSSPTASPRNITTRAAALSGTGNGDSFLRTCAAHSVAALARHRPLPASLAFRAVVGPGGELQRSAGDRWGRTGEGEGGMIGVECVVERDARSGRVVRARSEVLMDYNCAGMYRAWVDDEGEAVMSIWTNGSADSDRP
;
A
#
# COMPACT_ATOMS: atom_id res chain seq x y z
N GLU A 1 30.21 17.22 56.79
CA GLU A 1 28.90 17.28 56.15
C GLU A 1 29.16 17.16 54.67
N GLU A 2 28.99 15.94 54.19
CA GLU A 2 29.02 15.61 52.77
C GLU A 2 27.68 16.11 52.21
N GLU A 3 27.72 17.06 51.28
CA GLU A 3 26.56 17.41 50.47
C GLU A 3 26.54 16.42 49.29
N GLU A 4 25.58 15.50 49.35
CA GLU A 4 25.24 14.58 48.28
C GLU A 4 24.75 15.40 47.07
N GLU A 5 25.48 15.33 45.96
CA GLU A 5 24.97 15.74 44.65
C GLU A 5 23.81 14.79 44.28
N GLU A 6 22.59 15.32 44.35
CA GLU A 6 21.41 14.65 43.81
C GLU A 6 21.62 14.39 42.30
N GLY A 7 21.69 13.10 41.95
CA GLY A 7 21.86 12.63 40.60
C GLY A 7 20.73 13.08 39.69
N GLY A 8 21.04 14.04 38.82
CA GLY A 8 20.33 14.18 37.55
C GLY A 8 20.64 12.95 36.70
N GLU A 9 19.60 12.19 36.34
CA GLU A 9 19.68 11.09 35.38
C GLU A 9 20.22 11.65 34.05
N GLY A 10 21.54 11.60 33.88
CA GLY A 10 22.16 11.81 32.58
C GLY A 10 21.70 10.68 31.68
N GLU A 11 20.96 10.99 30.62
CA GLU A 11 20.75 10.05 29.52
C GLU A 11 22.14 9.55 29.06
N GLU A 12 22.49 8.32 29.42
CA GLU A 12 23.70 7.68 28.90
C GLU A 12 23.60 7.68 27.38
N ARG A 13 24.43 8.51 26.74
CA ARG A 13 24.48 8.62 25.30
C ARG A 13 24.87 7.28 24.71
N ARG A 14 23.90 6.60 24.09
CA ARG A 14 24.11 5.30 23.42
C ARG A 14 25.28 5.37 22.43
N ASP A 15 26.10 4.32 22.38
CA ASP A 15 27.15 4.18 21.38
C ASP A 15 26.55 3.77 20.02
N VAL A 16 26.27 4.75 19.16
CA VAL A 16 25.62 4.54 17.85
C VAL A 16 26.42 5.20 16.72
N PRO A 17 27.52 4.58 16.24
CA PRO A 17 28.41 5.20 15.26
C PRO A 17 27.84 5.24 13.83
N SER A 18 27.01 4.26 13.46
CA SER A 18 26.36 4.17 12.14
C SER A 18 25.21 3.16 12.17
N ALA A 19 24.30 3.24 11.19
CA ALA A 19 23.24 2.25 10.99
C ALA A 19 23.75 0.89 10.45
N GLN A 20 24.97 0.81 9.89
CA GLN A 20 25.68 -0.44 9.50
C GLN A 20 24.86 -1.54 8.78
N GLY A 21 23.79 -1.18 8.05
CA GLY A 21 22.93 -2.13 7.35
C GLY A 21 21.66 -2.56 8.10
N HIS A 22 21.37 -1.98 9.27
CA HIS A 22 20.09 -2.13 9.94
C HIS A 22 18.98 -1.39 9.17
N THR A 23 17.83 -2.04 9.06
CA THR A 23 16.69 -1.56 8.27
C THR A 23 15.62 -0.84 9.09
N LEU A 24 15.59 -1.07 10.41
CA LEU A 24 14.60 -0.49 11.31
C LEU A 24 15.25 -0.04 12.62
N LEU A 25 15.12 1.25 12.92
CA LEU A 25 15.69 1.90 14.10
C LEU A 25 14.59 2.71 14.80
N TRP A 26 14.67 2.84 16.12
CA TRP A 26 13.65 3.51 16.93
C TRP A 26 14.28 4.30 18.09
N GLY A 27 13.57 5.35 18.52
CA GLY A 27 13.90 6.16 19.68
C GLY A 27 15.24 6.88 19.54
N ASP A 28 15.92 7.07 20.67
CA ASP A 28 17.11 7.92 20.79
C ASP A 28 18.25 7.51 19.84
N ALA A 29 18.39 6.21 19.55
CA ALA A 29 19.40 5.72 18.61
C ALA A 29 19.17 6.25 17.19
N ALA A 30 17.91 6.30 16.73
CA ALA A 30 17.57 6.86 15.43
C ALA A 30 17.80 8.38 15.41
N GLU A 31 17.47 9.09 16.50
CA GLU A 31 17.67 10.53 16.59
C GLU A 31 19.16 10.95 16.67
N GLN A 32 19.97 10.15 17.36
CA GLN A 32 21.41 10.37 17.42
C GLN A 32 22.05 10.18 16.04
N LEU A 33 21.63 9.16 15.29
CA LEU A 33 22.05 8.97 13.90
C LEU A 33 21.58 10.07 12.98
N ALA A 34 20.34 10.54 13.12
CA ALA A 34 19.86 11.70 12.37
C ALA A 34 20.77 12.92 12.60
N SER A 35 21.20 13.14 13.84
CA SER A 35 22.13 14.21 14.19
C SER A 35 23.52 13.99 13.58
N SER A 36 24.07 12.77 13.65
CA SER A 36 25.40 12.46 13.11
C SER A 36 25.46 12.53 11.58
N TYR A 37 24.33 12.29 10.90
CA TYR A 37 24.18 12.44 9.45
C TYR A 37 23.84 13.87 9.02
N GLY A 38 23.71 14.82 9.96
CA GLY A 38 23.42 16.23 9.66
C GLY A 38 21.99 16.48 9.19
N LEU A 39 21.04 15.62 9.56
CA LEU A 39 19.61 15.84 9.29
C LEU A 39 19.08 16.96 10.19
N ALA A 40 18.19 17.79 9.64
CA ALA A 40 17.56 18.85 10.40
C ALA A 40 16.65 18.26 11.50
N LYS A 41 16.90 18.64 12.74
CA LYS A 41 16.01 18.37 13.87
C LYS A 41 15.21 19.61 14.20
N VAL A 42 13.94 19.41 14.54
CA VAL A 42 13.03 20.45 14.98
C VAL A 42 12.56 20.14 16.39
N ASP A 43 12.19 21.18 17.13
CA ASP A 43 11.53 21.03 18.41
C ASP A 43 10.16 20.33 18.23
N PRO A 44 9.71 19.46 19.15
CA PRO A 44 8.42 18.80 19.03
C PRO A 44 7.21 19.74 18.85
N SER A 45 7.30 20.99 19.32
CA SER A 45 6.27 22.02 19.10
C SER A 45 6.02 22.32 17.62
N TYR A 46 6.98 22.03 16.74
CA TYR A 46 6.80 22.12 15.28
C TYR A 46 5.63 21.27 14.78
N PHE A 47 5.39 20.11 15.39
CA PHE A 47 4.31 19.19 15.00
C PHE A 47 2.97 19.51 15.67
N PHE A 48 2.92 20.46 16.60
CA PHE A 48 1.70 20.83 17.30
C PHE A 48 0.76 21.60 16.37
N THR A 49 -0.52 21.23 16.39
CA THR A 49 -1.59 22.07 15.84
C THR A 49 -2.75 22.11 16.81
N GLN A 50 -3.40 23.28 16.93
CA GLN A 50 -4.55 23.46 17.83
C GLN A 50 -5.68 22.47 17.47
N GLN A 51 -5.91 22.24 16.18
CA GLN A 51 -6.92 21.28 15.71
C GLN A 51 -6.70 19.87 16.27
N ARG A 52 -5.48 19.32 16.16
CA ARG A 52 -5.17 17.97 16.65
C ARG A 52 -5.20 17.90 18.18
N TRP A 53 -4.85 19.00 18.86
CA TRP A 53 -4.99 19.11 20.30
C TRP A 53 -6.46 19.08 20.75
N ASP A 54 -7.33 19.81 20.06
CA ASP A 54 -8.76 19.82 20.37
C ASP A 54 -9.41 18.45 20.08
N GLU A 55 -8.99 17.74 19.02
CA GLU A 55 -9.36 16.33 18.77
C GLU A 55 -8.94 15.42 19.93
N HIS A 56 -7.70 15.57 20.42
CA HIS A 56 -7.17 14.83 21.56
C HIS A 56 -8.01 15.03 22.83
N VAL A 57 -8.27 16.29 23.20
CA VAL A 57 -9.07 16.65 24.38
C VAL A 57 -10.49 16.10 24.28
N ARG A 58 -11.19 16.34 23.15
CA ARG A 58 -12.56 15.84 22.93
C ARG A 58 -12.64 14.32 23.02
N ALA A 59 -11.65 13.61 22.48
CA ALA A 59 -11.60 12.17 22.55
C ALA A 59 -11.40 11.63 23.99
N LEU A 60 -10.56 12.29 24.81
CA LEU A 60 -10.40 11.94 26.23
C LEU A 60 -11.67 12.22 27.05
N GLU A 61 -12.38 13.30 26.75
CA GLU A 61 -13.66 13.62 27.39
C GLU A 61 -14.72 12.56 27.09
N ARG A 62 -14.82 12.13 25.82
CA ARG A 62 -15.70 11.03 25.41
C ARG A 62 -15.36 9.73 26.14
N GLU A 63 -14.09 9.37 26.21
CA GLU A 63 -13.65 8.17 26.93
C GLU A 63 -14.10 8.18 28.40
N LYS A 64 -13.93 9.32 29.09
CA LYS A 64 -14.38 9.49 30.48
C LYS A 64 -15.89 9.31 30.63
N GLN A 65 -16.69 9.90 29.73
CA GLN A 65 -18.15 9.79 29.74
C GLN A 65 -18.64 8.37 29.39
N GLN A 66 -17.92 7.68 28.51
CA GLN A 66 -18.26 6.36 28.00
C GLN A 66 -17.57 5.20 28.73
N ARG A 67 -16.94 5.43 29.89
CA ARG A 67 -16.33 4.40 30.76
C ARG A 67 -17.26 3.22 31.11
N ARG A 68 -18.57 3.33 30.85
CA ARG A 68 -19.59 2.28 31.04
C ARG A 68 -19.94 1.48 29.77
N ARG A 69 -19.41 1.83 28.59
CA ARG A 69 -19.89 1.31 27.28
C ARG A 69 -18.81 0.94 26.24
N GLN A 70 -17.57 0.68 26.64
CA GLN A 70 -16.48 0.28 25.71
C GLN A 70 -16.14 1.35 24.65
N GLY A 71 -16.21 2.64 24.99
CA GLY A 71 -15.77 3.72 24.08
C GLY A 71 -14.25 3.72 23.89
N TRP A 72 -13.78 3.73 22.64
CA TRP A 72 -12.36 3.81 22.31
C TRP A 72 -11.98 5.25 22.01
N SER A 73 -10.86 5.73 22.56
CA SER A 73 -10.42 7.13 22.40
C SER A 73 -9.82 7.43 21.02
N CYS A 74 -9.63 6.41 20.18
CA CYS A 74 -8.99 6.51 18.87
C CYS A 74 -9.96 6.38 17.68
N TRP A 75 -11.26 6.15 17.90
CA TRP A 75 -12.26 6.00 16.84
C TRP A 75 -13.63 6.55 17.24
N SER A 76 -14.40 7.03 16.27
CA SER A 76 -15.78 7.47 16.44
C SER A 76 -16.60 7.12 15.20
N ALA A 77 -17.80 6.59 15.40
CA ALA A 77 -18.77 6.40 14.31
C ALA A 77 -19.35 7.74 13.81
N ASP A 78 -19.40 8.74 14.69
CA ASP A 78 -20.10 10.00 14.46
C ASP A 78 -19.15 11.13 14.01
N GLU A 79 -17.84 10.94 14.16
CA GLU A 79 -16.81 11.92 13.81
C GLU A 79 -15.75 11.27 12.91
N PHE A 80 -15.52 11.88 11.74
CA PHE A 80 -14.37 11.50 10.91
C PHE A 80 -13.08 11.96 11.59
N LEU A 81 -12.30 11.00 12.08
CA LEU A 81 -10.97 11.24 12.62
C LEU A 81 -9.93 10.87 11.55
N PRO A 82 -9.23 11.86 10.95
CA PRO A 82 -8.23 11.57 9.95
C PRO A 82 -7.09 10.77 10.61
N GLN A 83 -6.83 9.57 10.10
CA GLN A 83 -5.89 8.60 10.67
C GLN A 83 -4.42 9.07 10.64
N GLY A 84 -4.12 10.19 9.98
CA GLY A 84 -2.85 10.92 10.15
C GLY A 84 -1.65 10.29 9.45
N THR A 85 -1.86 9.36 8.52
CA THR A 85 -0.84 8.73 7.70
C THR A 85 -0.83 9.36 6.30
N CYS A 86 0.37 9.59 5.76
CA CYS A 86 0.58 9.95 4.37
C CYS A 86 1.53 8.94 3.71
N GLY A 87 1.45 8.85 2.40
CA GLY A 87 2.35 7.98 1.65
C GLY A 87 2.40 8.33 0.17
N ALA A 88 3.45 7.86 -0.47
CA ALA A 88 3.71 8.07 -1.89
C ALA A 88 4.30 6.81 -2.50
N VAL A 89 3.87 6.52 -3.72
CA VAL A 89 4.42 5.48 -4.58
C VAL A 89 4.82 6.12 -5.90
N ALA A 90 5.94 5.69 -6.48
CA ALA A 90 6.39 6.20 -7.77
C ALA A 90 6.98 5.09 -8.63
N LEU A 91 6.91 5.31 -9.95
CA LEU A 91 7.46 4.46 -11.00
C LEU A 91 8.36 5.33 -11.89
N ASP A 92 9.62 4.94 -12.07
CA ASP A 92 10.54 5.63 -12.98
C ASP A 92 10.44 5.10 -14.43
N ALA A 93 11.05 5.81 -15.37
CA ALA A 93 11.05 5.44 -16.79
C ALA A 93 11.78 4.11 -17.11
N ARG A 94 12.51 3.54 -16.14
CA ARG A 94 13.21 2.25 -16.28
C ARG A 94 12.38 1.08 -15.74
N GLY A 95 11.23 1.35 -15.15
CA GLY A 95 10.39 0.34 -14.51
C GLY A 95 10.68 0.15 -13.01
N VAL A 96 11.50 1.00 -12.40
CA VAL A 96 11.82 0.92 -10.97
C VAL A 96 10.70 1.56 -10.16
N VAL A 97 10.21 0.83 -9.16
CA VAL A 97 9.19 1.31 -8.23
C VAL A 97 9.80 1.69 -6.88
N CYS A 98 9.23 2.68 -6.22
CA CYS A 98 9.56 3.03 -4.85
C CYS A 98 8.32 3.40 -4.04
N VAL A 99 8.43 3.29 -2.73
CA VAL A 99 7.38 3.66 -1.78
C VAL A 99 7.96 4.33 -0.55
N ALA A 100 7.22 5.27 0.01
CA ALA A 100 7.44 5.81 1.34
C ALA A 100 6.10 6.05 2.05
N THR A 101 6.07 5.82 3.35
CA THR A 101 4.88 6.04 4.20
C THR A 101 5.33 6.66 5.52
N SER A 102 4.57 7.64 6.02
CA SER A 102 4.87 8.35 7.26
C SER A 102 3.60 8.65 8.04
N THR A 103 3.70 8.71 9.38
CA THR A 103 2.55 8.91 10.25
C THR A 103 2.94 9.56 11.57
N GLY A 104 2.04 10.37 12.14
CA GLY A 104 2.11 10.76 13.56
C GLY A 104 1.62 9.65 14.51
N GLY A 105 1.00 8.61 13.96
CA GLY A 105 0.29 7.57 14.69
C GLY A 105 -1.15 7.97 15.00
N MET A 106 -1.71 7.39 16.05
CA MET A 106 -3.10 7.62 16.44
C MET A 106 -3.20 8.68 17.54
N THR A 107 -4.24 9.49 17.49
CA THR A 107 -4.66 10.33 18.62
C THR A 107 -4.89 9.46 19.84
N ASN A 108 -4.42 9.91 21.02
CA ASN A 108 -4.49 9.16 22.28
C ASN A 108 -3.80 7.79 22.29
N LYS A 109 -2.83 7.55 21.38
CA LYS A 109 -2.03 6.33 21.44
C LYS A 109 -1.33 6.19 22.80
N LEU A 110 -1.21 4.97 23.28
CA LEU A 110 -0.27 4.65 24.36
C LEU A 110 1.15 5.03 23.90
N SER A 111 1.90 5.73 24.75
CA SER A 111 3.31 6.06 24.47
C SER A 111 4.09 4.79 24.17
N GLY A 112 4.83 4.79 23.06
CA GLY A 112 5.56 3.62 22.56
C GLY A 112 4.75 2.69 21.64
N ARG A 113 3.45 2.92 21.41
CA ARG A 113 2.68 2.15 20.41
C ARG A 113 3.22 2.40 19.01
N VAL A 114 3.56 1.31 18.31
CA VAL A 114 3.99 1.31 16.91
C VAL A 114 2.86 0.76 16.03
N GLY A 115 2.56 1.46 14.94
CA GLY A 115 1.57 1.02 13.94
C GLY A 115 2.20 0.27 12.77
N ASP A 116 1.45 0.16 11.68
CA ASP A 116 1.85 -0.49 10.43
C ASP A 116 2.89 0.32 9.63
N THR A 117 2.82 1.65 9.69
CA THR A 117 3.58 2.55 8.83
C THR A 117 5.09 2.30 8.78
N PRO A 118 5.81 2.05 9.89
CA PRO A 118 7.24 1.75 9.83
C PRO A 118 7.56 0.27 9.58
N VAL A 119 6.56 -0.59 9.40
CA VAL A 119 6.73 -2.05 9.30
C VAL A 119 6.62 -2.51 7.83
N PRO A 120 7.72 -2.99 7.22
CA PRO A 120 7.69 -3.53 5.87
C PRO A 120 6.68 -4.67 5.75
N GLY A 121 5.88 -4.62 4.70
CA GLY A 121 4.84 -5.59 4.37
C GLY A 121 3.51 -5.32 5.06
N ALA A 122 3.47 -4.52 6.13
CA ALA A 122 2.22 -4.06 6.72
C ALA A 122 1.80 -2.73 6.10
N GLY A 123 2.47 -1.63 6.45
CA GLY A 123 2.11 -0.28 6.00
C GLY A 123 2.64 0.07 4.62
N PHE A 124 3.76 -0.52 4.20
CA PHE A 124 4.30 -0.31 2.86
C PHE A 124 5.02 -1.54 2.33
N TRP A 125 5.10 -1.64 1.00
CA TRP A 125 5.85 -2.68 0.33
C TRP A 125 6.28 -2.22 -1.07
N ALA A 126 7.51 -2.55 -1.46
CA ALA A 126 7.96 -2.42 -2.84
C ALA A 126 8.79 -3.65 -3.20
N GLU A 127 8.44 -4.32 -4.30
CA GLU A 127 9.18 -5.48 -4.79
C GLU A 127 9.18 -5.56 -6.31
N GLU A 128 10.17 -6.27 -6.85
CA GLU A 128 10.29 -6.66 -8.24
C GLU A 128 10.49 -8.17 -8.33
N TRP A 129 9.86 -8.82 -9.31
CA TRP A 129 10.03 -10.24 -9.58
C TRP A 129 9.95 -10.55 -11.07
N THR A 130 10.55 -11.68 -11.46
CA THR A 130 10.55 -12.17 -12.86
C THR A 130 9.59 -13.34 -13.01
N GLU A 131 8.91 -13.41 -14.16
CA GLU A 131 8.02 -14.48 -14.58
C GLU A 131 8.51 -15.08 -15.92
N ASP A 132 8.60 -16.42 -15.99
CA ASP A 132 9.04 -17.15 -17.21
C ASP A 132 7.97 -17.22 -18.31
N ALA A 133 6.71 -16.93 -17.95
CA ALA A 133 5.57 -16.83 -18.86
C ALA A 133 4.47 -15.99 -18.19
N PRO A 134 3.73 -15.13 -18.93
CA PRO A 134 2.65 -14.34 -18.35
C PRO A 134 1.57 -15.28 -17.79
N ARG A 135 1.43 -15.30 -16.45
CA ARG A 135 0.41 -16.12 -15.76
C ARG A 135 -0.94 -15.42 -15.69
N THR A 136 -0.97 -14.11 -15.93
CA THR A 136 -2.18 -13.31 -15.96
C THR A 136 -2.83 -13.45 -17.33
N ALA A 137 -4.12 -13.83 -17.36
CA ALA A 137 -4.96 -13.50 -18.50
C ALA A 137 -4.86 -11.98 -18.73
N PRO A 138 -4.85 -11.49 -19.97
CA PRO A 138 -4.88 -10.04 -20.19
C PRO A 138 -6.07 -9.49 -19.39
N PRO A 139 -5.90 -8.44 -18.57
CA PRO A 139 -7.07 -7.73 -18.09
C PRO A 139 -7.86 -7.36 -19.35
N GLY A 140 -9.15 -7.71 -19.38
CA GLY A 140 -10.02 -7.23 -20.45
C GLY A 140 -9.80 -5.73 -20.55
N LEU A 141 -9.56 -5.23 -21.78
CA LEU A 141 -9.36 -3.81 -22.09
C LEU A 141 -10.23 -2.94 -21.17
N SER A 142 -9.62 -2.34 -20.15
CA SER A 142 -10.30 -1.37 -19.31
C SER A 142 -10.13 -0.03 -20.01
N PHE A 143 -11.07 0.30 -20.88
CA PHE A 143 -11.24 1.67 -21.34
C PHE A 143 -11.81 2.48 -20.17
N ALA A 144 -11.00 3.39 -19.61
CA ALA A 144 -11.51 4.47 -18.77
C ALA A 144 -11.97 5.63 -19.67
N GLY A 145 -13.07 6.31 -19.30
CA GLY A 145 -13.55 7.52 -19.97
C GLY A 145 -14.72 7.37 -20.97
N PRO A 146 -15.13 8.49 -21.62
CA PRO A 146 -16.39 8.62 -22.37
C PRO A 146 -16.54 7.71 -23.60
N LEU A 147 -15.52 6.93 -23.95
CA LEU A 147 -15.56 5.95 -25.05
C LEU A 147 -16.24 4.62 -24.69
N ARG A 148 -16.63 4.43 -23.41
CA ARG A 148 -17.35 3.22 -22.95
C ARG A 148 -18.73 3.05 -23.62
N GLY A 149 -19.34 4.14 -24.11
CA GLY A 149 -20.69 4.13 -24.68
C GLY A 149 -20.79 3.92 -26.19
N PHE A 150 -19.70 4.08 -26.97
CA PHE A 150 -19.81 4.15 -28.44
C PHE A 150 -19.37 2.88 -29.18
N LEU A 151 -18.63 1.97 -28.53
CA LEU A 151 -18.10 0.75 -29.17
C LEU A 151 -18.70 -0.55 -28.61
N ALA A 152 -19.51 -0.49 -27.56
CA ALA A 152 -20.15 -1.68 -26.98
C ALA A 152 -21.35 -2.20 -27.79
N ASP A 153 -21.98 -1.35 -28.63
CA ASP A 153 -23.28 -1.67 -29.25
C ASP A 153 -23.27 -1.82 -30.78
N CYS A 154 -22.12 -1.82 -31.44
CA CYS A 154 -22.08 -1.79 -32.92
C CYS A 154 -21.18 -2.81 -33.63
N LEU A 155 -20.60 -3.79 -32.92
CA LEU A 155 -19.78 -4.82 -33.59
C LEU A 155 -20.21 -6.25 -33.18
N PRO A 156 -20.86 -7.03 -34.08
CA PRO A 156 -21.04 -8.46 -33.87
C PRO A 156 -19.69 -9.16 -33.98
N THR A 157 -19.18 -9.73 -32.89
CA THR A 157 -17.97 -10.58 -32.90
C THR A 157 -18.29 -11.97 -33.45
N PRO A 158 -17.74 -12.41 -34.61
CA PRO A 158 -18.01 -13.74 -35.18
C PRO A 158 -16.90 -14.78 -34.94
N PHE A 159 -16.02 -14.63 -33.93
CA PHE A 159 -14.97 -15.63 -33.66
C PHE A 159 -14.81 -15.94 -32.18
N THR A 160 -15.65 -16.83 -31.66
CA THR A 160 -15.33 -17.63 -30.47
C THR A 160 -14.62 -18.90 -30.89
N TYR A 161 -13.30 -18.84 -31.06
CA TYR A 161 -12.44 -20.02 -31.02
C TYR A 161 -11.17 -19.67 -30.26
N SER A 162 -11.13 -20.06 -28.98
CA SER A 162 -9.90 -20.15 -28.21
C SER A 162 -9.47 -21.62 -28.28
N PRO A 163 -8.42 -21.99 -29.01
CA PRO A 163 -7.95 -23.37 -29.01
C PRO A 163 -7.48 -23.74 -27.60
N LEU A 164 -8.04 -24.83 -27.07
CA LEU A 164 -7.55 -25.48 -25.85
C LEU A 164 -6.11 -25.96 -26.11
N PRO A 165 -5.18 -25.82 -25.16
CA PRO A 165 -3.90 -26.53 -25.25
C PRO A 165 -4.19 -28.04 -25.24
N PRO A 166 -3.58 -28.83 -26.15
CA PRO A 166 -3.79 -30.27 -26.14
C PRO A 166 -3.31 -30.85 -24.81
N SER A 167 -4.21 -31.56 -24.13
CA SER A 167 -3.89 -32.35 -22.94
C SER A 167 -2.75 -33.33 -23.26
N PRO A 168 -1.79 -33.58 -22.36
CA PRO A 168 -0.76 -34.58 -22.58
C PRO A 168 -1.41 -35.97 -22.50
N SER A 169 -1.81 -36.51 -23.65
CA SER A 169 -2.10 -37.94 -23.76
C SER A 169 -0.81 -38.71 -23.50
N LEU A 170 -0.84 -39.57 -22.49
CA LEU A 170 0.16 -40.61 -22.27
C LEU A 170 0.24 -41.49 -23.52
N SER A 171 1.28 -41.31 -24.33
CA SER A 171 1.83 -42.39 -25.15
C SER A 171 3.33 -42.17 -25.34
N SER A 172 4.04 -43.27 -25.14
CA SER A 172 5.48 -43.43 -25.10
C SER A 172 6.16 -43.34 -26.46
N SER A 173 7.45 -42.97 -26.41
CA SER A 173 8.58 -43.41 -27.24
C SER A 173 9.08 -42.57 -28.44
N SER A 174 10.39 -42.34 -28.36
CA SER A 174 11.42 -42.12 -29.40
C SER A 174 11.44 -40.86 -30.28
N SER A 175 12.41 -39.99 -29.94
CA SER A 175 13.43 -39.35 -30.80
C SER A 175 13.05 -38.79 -32.19
N SER A 176 13.14 -37.47 -32.35
CA SER A 176 14.17 -36.78 -33.16
C SER A 176 13.87 -35.28 -33.33
N SER A 177 14.92 -34.49 -33.13
CA SER A 177 15.22 -33.11 -33.55
C SER A 177 14.17 -32.18 -34.21
N SER A 178 14.00 -31.01 -33.56
CA SER A 178 13.87 -29.62 -34.12
C SER A 178 12.50 -29.14 -34.63
N PRO A 179 12.14 -27.83 -34.52
CA PRO A 179 13.04 -26.66 -34.51
C PRO A 179 12.86 -25.68 -33.34
N THR A 180 13.99 -25.07 -32.93
CA THR A 180 14.14 -23.77 -32.27
C THR A 180 12.93 -23.24 -31.51
N ALA A 181 12.82 -23.55 -30.22
CA ALA A 181 12.03 -22.71 -29.32
C ALA A 181 12.56 -21.27 -29.45
N SER A 182 11.72 -20.37 -29.94
CA SER A 182 11.98 -18.94 -29.85
C SER A 182 12.36 -18.61 -28.40
N PRO A 183 13.33 -17.72 -28.18
CA PRO A 183 13.69 -17.33 -26.82
C PRO A 183 12.42 -16.80 -26.16
N ARG A 184 11.97 -17.44 -25.08
CA ARG A 184 10.78 -16.95 -24.36
C ARG A 184 11.11 -15.56 -23.84
N ASN A 185 10.24 -14.59 -24.09
CA ASN A 185 10.39 -13.26 -23.54
C ASN A 185 10.44 -13.34 -22.00
N ILE A 186 11.29 -12.52 -21.39
CA ILE A 186 11.40 -12.40 -19.93
C ILE A 186 10.41 -11.32 -19.50
N THR A 187 9.53 -11.63 -18.57
CA THR A 187 8.59 -10.65 -18.00
C THR A 187 9.04 -10.28 -16.60
N THR A 188 9.29 -8.99 -16.37
CA THR A 188 9.56 -8.43 -15.04
C THR A 188 8.31 -7.69 -14.58
N ARG A 189 7.90 -7.92 -13.34
CA ARG A 189 6.82 -7.18 -12.67
C ARG A 189 7.36 -6.49 -11.46
N ALA A 190 6.88 -5.29 -11.21
CA ALA A 190 7.21 -4.50 -10.03
C ALA A 190 5.94 -3.92 -9.43
N ALA A 191 5.86 -3.89 -8.10
CA ALA A 191 4.74 -3.31 -7.38
C ALA A 191 5.25 -2.48 -6.20
N ALA A 192 4.71 -1.27 -6.03
CA ALA A 192 4.90 -0.44 -4.85
C ALA A 192 3.54 -0.07 -4.25
N LEU A 193 3.42 -0.15 -2.93
CA LEU A 193 2.14 -0.12 -2.21
C LEU A 193 2.31 0.63 -0.88
N SER A 194 1.46 1.62 -0.60
CA SER A 194 1.45 2.40 0.64
C SER A 194 0.05 2.44 1.26
N GLY A 195 -0.05 2.04 2.51
CA GLY A 195 -1.27 1.94 3.30
C GLY A 195 -1.54 3.13 4.21
N THR A 196 -2.81 3.33 4.54
CA THR A 196 -3.30 4.17 5.64
C THR A 196 -4.51 3.49 6.26
N GLY A 197 -4.61 3.43 7.59
CA GLY A 197 -5.63 2.60 8.20
C GLY A 197 -5.57 2.49 9.71
N ASN A 198 -6.42 1.60 10.22
CA ASN A 198 -6.22 0.97 11.51
C ASN A 198 -4.95 0.10 11.45
N GLY A 199 -3.85 0.61 12.00
CA GLY A 199 -2.55 -0.05 11.90
C GLY A 199 -2.49 -1.46 12.48
N ASP A 200 -3.32 -1.79 13.48
CA ASP A 200 -3.33 -3.14 14.06
C ASP A 200 -3.94 -4.18 13.09
N SER A 201 -4.93 -3.78 12.29
CA SER A 201 -5.41 -4.60 11.17
C SER A 201 -4.38 -4.78 10.07
N PHE A 202 -3.69 -3.71 9.65
CA PHE A 202 -2.64 -3.79 8.64
C PHE A 202 -1.48 -4.69 9.07
N LEU A 203 -1.09 -4.63 10.35
CA LEU A 203 -0.09 -5.51 10.94
C LEU A 203 -0.54 -6.97 10.95
N ARG A 204 -1.77 -7.26 11.39
CA ARG A 204 -2.30 -8.64 11.47
C ARG A 204 -2.39 -9.32 10.12
N THR A 205 -2.70 -8.58 9.06
CA THR A 205 -2.88 -9.14 7.71
C THR A 205 -1.65 -9.00 6.82
N CYS A 206 -0.59 -8.33 7.29
CA CYS A 206 0.54 -7.89 6.45
C CYS A 206 0.03 -7.26 5.13
N ALA A 207 -0.87 -6.29 5.25
CA ALA A 207 -1.76 -5.89 4.15
C ALA A 207 -1.02 -5.56 2.83
N ALA A 208 0.03 -4.74 2.88
CA ALA A 208 0.78 -4.35 1.68
C ALA A 208 1.45 -5.55 1.01
N HIS A 209 2.15 -6.40 1.77
CA HIS A 209 2.76 -7.60 1.22
C HIS A 209 1.72 -8.62 0.72
N SER A 210 0.58 -8.75 1.40
CA SER A 210 -0.50 -9.66 0.99
C SER A 210 -1.07 -9.31 -0.39
N VAL A 211 -1.18 -8.02 -0.73
CA VAL A 211 -1.54 -7.59 -2.09
C VAL A 211 -0.51 -8.07 -3.11
N ALA A 212 0.77 -7.82 -2.86
CA ALA A 212 1.84 -8.19 -3.79
C ALA A 212 1.98 -9.71 -3.93
N ALA A 213 1.88 -10.46 -2.83
CA ALA A 213 1.88 -11.92 -2.83
C ALA A 213 0.68 -12.50 -3.62
N LEU A 214 -0.51 -11.91 -3.48
CA LEU A 214 -1.68 -12.32 -4.28
C LEU A 214 -1.47 -12.03 -5.77
N ALA A 215 -0.96 -10.84 -6.13
CA ALA A 215 -0.68 -10.46 -7.51
C ALA A 215 0.40 -11.34 -8.16
N ARG A 216 1.39 -11.81 -7.38
CA ARG A 216 2.49 -12.67 -7.82
C ARG A 216 2.10 -14.14 -7.94
N HIS A 217 1.35 -14.65 -6.96
CA HIS A 217 1.14 -16.10 -6.83
C HIS A 217 -0.23 -16.58 -7.31
N ARG A 218 -1.20 -15.69 -7.51
CA ARG A 218 -2.49 -16.02 -8.12
C ARG A 218 -2.59 -15.47 -9.55
N PRO A 219 -3.37 -16.12 -10.43
CA PRO A 219 -3.65 -15.61 -11.77
C PRO A 219 -4.71 -14.48 -11.70
N LEU A 220 -4.46 -13.45 -10.88
CA LEU A 220 -5.34 -12.31 -10.70
C LEU A 220 -4.66 -11.04 -11.22
N PRO A 221 -5.40 -10.14 -11.90
CA PRO A 221 -4.97 -8.76 -12.09
C PRO A 221 -4.62 -8.10 -10.75
N ALA A 222 -3.61 -7.22 -10.74
CA ALA A 222 -3.19 -6.55 -9.53
C ALA A 222 -4.31 -5.74 -8.88
N SER A 223 -5.15 -5.07 -9.66
CA SER A 223 -6.35 -4.37 -9.15
C SER A 223 -7.33 -5.29 -8.42
N LEU A 224 -7.49 -6.55 -8.84
CA LEU A 224 -8.33 -7.52 -8.12
C LEU A 224 -7.65 -8.03 -6.85
N ALA A 225 -6.34 -8.27 -6.88
CA ALA A 225 -5.57 -8.62 -5.68
C ALA A 225 -5.64 -7.48 -4.63
N PHE A 226 -5.49 -6.24 -5.10
CA PHE A 226 -5.58 -5.02 -4.31
C PHE A 226 -6.93 -4.90 -3.63
N ARG A 227 -8.02 -4.98 -4.40
CA ARG A 227 -9.39 -4.93 -3.90
C ARG A 227 -9.71 -6.06 -2.92
N ALA A 228 -9.17 -7.26 -3.14
CA ALA A 228 -9.41 -8.42 -2.27
C ALA A 228 -8.85 -8.24 -0.84
N VAL A 229 -7.83 -7.39 -0.68
CA VAL A 229 -7.22 -7.07 0.61
C VAL A 229 -7.83 -5.79 1.20
N VAL A 230 -7.85 -4.72 0.42
CA VAL A 230 -8.08 -3.35 0.94
C VAL A 230 -9.50 -2.84 0.69
N GLY A 231 -10.12 -3.27 -0.41
CA GLY A 231 -11.45 -2.79 -0.81
C GLY A 231 -12.58 -3.29 0.10
N PRO A 232 -13.82 -2.85 -0.16
CA PRO A 232 -14.99 -3.27 0.62
C PRO A 232 -15.18 -4.79 0.62
N GLY A 233 -15.36 -5.36 1.80
CA GLY A 233 -15.43 -6.81 2.03
C GLY A 233 -14.06 -7.51 1.97
N GLY A 234 -12.98 -6.76 1.80
CA GLY A 234 -11.60 -7.24 1.71
C GLY A 234 -11.04 -7.81 3.01
N GLU A 235 -9.80 -8.30 2.95
CA GLU A 235 -9.11 -8.93 4.09
C GLU A 235 -8.99 -8.03 5.31
N LEU A 236 -8.68 -6.75 5.12
CA LEU A 236 -8.64 -5.78 6.22
C LEU A 236 -9.96 -5.73 6.97
N GLN A 237 -11.07 -5.55 6.24
CA GLN A 237 -12.41 -5.54 6.83
C GLN A 237 -12.75 -6.88 7.50
N ARG A 238 -12.45 -8.01 6.85
CA ARG A 238 -12.70 -9.35 7.42
C ARG A 238 -11.90 -9.60 8.70
N SER A 239 -10.70 -9.03 8.83
CA SER A 239 -9.85 -9.17 10.03
C SER A 239 -10.51 -8.63 11.31
N ALA A 240 -11.43 -7.66 11.16
CA ALA A 240 -12.15 -7.07 12.28
C ALA A 240 -13.25 -8.00 12.82
N GLY A 241 -13.78 -8.93 12.02
CA GLY A 241 -14.85 -9.84 12.42
C GLY A 241 -16.10 -9.08 12.92
N ASP A 242 -16.55 -9.41 14.12
CA ASP A 242 -17.69 -8.79 14.80
C ASP A 242 -17.44 -7.34 15.27
N ARG A 243 -16.18 -6.88 15.21
CA ARG A 243 -15.76 -5.53 15.59
C ARG A 243 -15.80 -4.52 14.44
N TRP A 244 -16.01 -4.99 13.21
CA TRP A 244 -16.18 -4.14 12.03
C TRP A 244 -17.32 -3.12 12.24
N GLY A 245 -17.06 -1.84 11.94
CA GLY A 245 -18.02 -0.75 12.11
C GLY A 245 -18.36 -0.42 13.58
N ARG A 246 -17.61 -0.97 14.54
CA ARG A 246 -17.80 -0.70 15.98
C ARG A 246 -16.57 -0.10 16.66
N THR A 247 -15.38 -0.39 16.14
CA THR A 247 -14.09 -0.07 16.79
C THR A 247 -13.12 0.64 15.84
N GLY A 248 -13.47 0.78 14.57
CA GLY A 248 -12.54 1.19 13.51
C GLY A 248 -11.56 0.11 13.06
N GLU A 249 -11.53 -1.06 13.70
CA GLU A 249 -10.72 -2.18 13.22
C GLU A 249 -11.08 -2.54 11.78
N GLY A 250 -10.06 -2.82 10.98
CA GLY A 250 -10.17 -3.18 9.57
C GLY A 250 -10.35 -2.02 8.62
N GLU A 251 -10.60 -0.80 9.12
CA GLU A 251 -10.84 0.38 8.27
C GLU A 251 -9.51 0.92 7.72
N GLY A 252 -9.49 1.23 6.43
CA GLY A 252 -8.35 1.87 5.79
C GLY A 252 -8.43 1.88 4.27
N GLY A 253 -7.30 2.22 3.68
CA GLY A 253 -7.10 2.32 2.25
C GLY A 253 -5.64 2.18 1.90
N MET A 254 -5.37 2.05 0.61
CA MET A 254 -4.01 1.88 0.09
C MET A 254 -3.93 2.53 -1.29
N ILE A 255 -2.75 3.03 -1.61
CA ILE A 255 -2.36 3.44 -2.97
C ILE A 255 -1.24 2.52 -3.46
N GLY A 256 -1.11 2.38 -4.77
CA GLY A 256 -0.07 1.57 -5.37
C GLY A 256 0.17 1.86 -6.84
N VAL A 257 1.29 1.36 -7.34
CA VAL A 257 1.59 1.27 -8.76
C VAL A 257 2.09 -0.13 -9.08
N GLU A 258 1.58 -0.71 -10.16
CA GLU A 258 2.14 -1.91 -10.77
C GLU A 258 2.79 -1.53 -12.11
N CYS A 259 3.94 -2.14 -12.41
CA CYS A 259 4.56 -2.12 -13.72
C CYS A 259 4.85 -3.55 -14.19
N VAL A 260 4.63 -3.81 -15.48
CA VAL A 260 4.98 -5.07 -16.13
C VAL A 260 5.77 -4.75 -17.39
N VAL A 261 7.00 -5.25 -17.48
CA VAL A 261 7.92 -5.03 -18.59
C VAL A 261 8.31 -6.39 -19.19
N GLU A 262 8.00 -6.57 -20.47
CA GLU A 262 8.36 -7.76 -21.24
C GLU A 262 9.55 -7.42 -22.14
N ARG A 263 10.61 -8.23 -22.05
CA ARG A 263 11.86 -8.06 -22.81
C ARG A 263 12.13 -9.29 -23.65
N ASP A 264 12.58 -9.07 -24.88
CA ASP A 264 13.09 -10.15 -25.72
C ASP A 264 14.35 -10.73 -25.07
N ALA A 265 14.36 -12.04 -24.82
CA ALA A 265 15.41 -12.65 -24.00
C ALA A 265 16.78 -12.73 -24.69
N ARG A 266 16.86 -12.51 -26.02
CA ARG A 266 18.14 -12.48 -26.74
C ARG A 266 18.74 -11.08 -26.81
N SER A 267 17.91 -10.08 -27.08
CA SER A 267 18.33 -8.70 -27.30
C SER A 267 18.20 -7.81 -26.08
N GLY A 268 17.42 -8.22 -25.07
CA GLY A 268 17.08 -7.41 -23.89
C GLY A 268 16.14 -6.23 -24.20
N ARG A 269 15.72 -6.08 -25.46
CA ARG A 269 14.86 -4.99 -25.92
C ARG A 269 13.46 -5.14 -25.32
N VAL A 270 12.90 -4.04 -24.82
CA VAL A 270 11.50 -3.99 -24.37
C VAL A 270 10.59 -4.25 -25.56
N VAL A 271 9.77 -5.29 -25.43
CA VAL A 271 8.74 -5.68 -26.42
C VAL A 271 7.39 -5.07 -26.03
N ARG A 272 7.11 -5.02 -24.73
CA ARG A 272 5.87 -4.48 -24.18
C ARG A 272 6.13 -3.94 -22.77
N ALA A 273 5.49 -2.84 -22.43
CA ALA A 273 5.42 -2.33 -21.07
C ALA A 273 3.98 -1.92 -20.77
N ARG A 274 3.52 -2.14 -19.54
CA ARG A 274 2.27 -1.59 -19.02
C ARG A 274 2.47 -1.16 -17.58
N SER A 275 1.73 -0.17 -17.16
CA SER A 275 1.63 0.24 -15.77
C SER A 275 0.18 0.48 -15.40
N GLU A 276 -0.15 0.32 -14.13
CA GLU A 276 -1.47 0.56 -13.59
C GLU A 276 -1.33 1.27 -12.25
N VAL A 277 -2.08 2.36 -12.07
CA VAL A 277 -2.25 3.00 -10.77
C VAL A 277 -3.33 2.25 -10.00
N LEU A 278 -3.03 1.85 -8.77
CA LEU A 278 -3.89 1.03 -7.93
C LEU A 278 -4.37 1.84 -6.73
N MET A 279 -5.68 1.91 -6.52
CA MET A 279 -6.27 2.55 -5.36
C MET A 279 -7.58 1.87 -4.99
N ASP A 280 -7.75 1.55 -3.71
CA ASP A 280 -9.02 1.10 -3.15
C ASP A 280 -9.01 1.35 -1.64
N TYR A 281 -10.19 1.41 -1.04
CA TYR A 281 -10.38 1.63 0.39
C TYR A 281 -11.73 1.08 0.83
N ASN A 282 -11.85 0.81 2.13
CA ASN A 282 -13.08 0.31 2.75
C ASN A 282 -13.63 1.26 3.83
N CYS A 283 -12.95 2.38 4.07
CA CYS A 283 -13.39 3.46 4.95
C CYS A 283 -14.29 4.47 4.21
N ALA A 284 -14.77 5.49 4.92
CA ALA A 284 -15.69 6.50 4.35
C ALA A 284 -15.08 7.26 3.16
N GLY A 285 -13.77 7.50 3.17
CA GLY A 285 -13.04 8.19 2.11
C GLY A 285 -11.53 8.17 2.38
N MET A 286 -10.74 8.47 1.36
CA MET A 286 -9.28 8.47 1.43
C MET A 286 -8.69 9.61 0.62
N TYR A 287 -8.04 10.59 1.26
CA TYR A 287 -7.31 11.64 0.56
C TYR A 287 -6.21 11.01 -0.32
N ARG A 288 -6.29 11.22 -1.63
CA ARG A 288 -5.29 10.72 -2.58
C ARG A 288 -5.23 11.60 -3.82
N ALA A 289 -4.07 11.58 -4.46
CA ALA A 289 -3.83 12.23 -5.74
C ALA A 289 -2.90 11.38 -6.60
N TRP A 290 -3.00 11.52 -7.92
CA TRP A 290 -2.16 10.84 -8.89
C TRP A 290 -2.01 11.67 -10.16
N VAL A 291 -1.10 11.24 -11.03
CA VAL A 291 -0.99 11.74 -12.41
C VAL A 291 -1.69 10.72 -13.30
N ASP A 292 -2.67 11.16 -14.09
CA ASP A 292 -3.41 10.29 -15.01
C ASP A 292 -2.64 9.99 -16.32
N ASP A 293 -3.27 9.27 -17.24
CA ASP A 293 -2.66 8.85 -18.50
C ASP A 293 -2.40 10.04 -19.45
N GLU A 294 -3.10 11.16 -19.23
CA GLU A 294 -2.91 12.43 -19.94
C GLU A 294 -1.77 13.28 -19.35
N GLY A 295 -1.24 12.90 -18.19
CA GLY A 295 -0.19 13.63 -17.48
C GLY A 295 -0.71 14.71 -16.54
N GLU A 296 -2.02 14.73 -16.28
CA GLU A 296 -2.68 15.73 -15.45
C GLU A 296 -2.79 15.25 -13.99
N ALA A 297 -2.64 16.18 -13.06
CA ALA A 297 -2.76 15.89 -11.64
C ALA A 297 -4.23 15.83 -11.23
N VAL A 298 -4.66 14.68 -10.71
CA VAL A 298 -6.03 14.42 -10.26
C VAL A 298 -6.04 14.14 -8.75
N MET A 299 -7.08 14.62 -8.06
CA MET A 299 -7.33 14.34 -6.64
C MET A 299 -8.74 13.77 -6.46
N SER A 300 -8.89 12.86 -5.51
CA SER A 300 -10.20 12.37 -5.06
C SER A 300 -10.14 11.99 -3.58
N ILE A 301 -11.28 12.06 -2.92
CA ILE A 301 -11.51 11.58 -1.56
C ILE A 301 -12.54 10.44 -1.61
N TRP A 302 -13.60 10.60 -2.40
CA TRP A 302 -14.81 9.78 -2.30
C TRP A 302 -15.06 8.81 -3.44
N THR A 303 -14.50 9.02 -4.64
CA THR A 303 -14.76 8.17 -5.82
C THR A 303 -13.53 7.46 -6.37
N ASN A 304 -13.63 6.15 -6.60
CA ASN A 304 -12.54 5.40 -7.25
C ASN A 304 -12.44 5.72 -8.75
N GLY A 305 -11.26 6.14 -9.22
CA GLY A 305 -10.93 6.20 -10.65
C GLY A 305 -11.37 7.47 -11.41
N SER A 306 -11.87 8.50 -10.71
CA SER A 306 -12.11 9.83 -11.28
C SER A 306 -11.95 10.90 -10.21
N ALA A 307 -11.79 12.15 -10.63
CA ALA A 307 -11.98 13.28 -9.73
C ALA A 307 -13.37 13.19 -9.07
N ASP A 308 -13.46 13.60 -7.81
CA ASP A 308 -14.76 13.79 -7.19
C ASP A 308 -15.49 14.86 -8.01
N SER A 309 -16.67 14.56 -8.54
CA SER A 309 -17.50 15.60 -9.18
C SER A 309 -17.75 16.70 -8.15
N ASP A 310 -17.67 17.97 -8.55
CA ASP A 310 -18.12 19.11 -7.73
C ASP A 310 -19.52 18.81 -7.21
N ARG A 311 -19.60 18.33 -5.97
CA ARG A 311 -20.85 18.25 -5.23
C ARG A 311 -20.66 19.01 -3.93
N PRO A 312 -21.61 19.91 -3.63
CA PRO A 312 -21.55 20.85 -2.53
C PRO A 312 -21.59 20.16 -1.16
#